data_AF-A0A164E479-F1
#
_entry.id   AF-A0A164E479-F1
#
_cell.length_a   1.000
_cell.length_b   1.000
_cell.length_c   1.000
_cell.angle_alpha   90.00
_cell.angle_beta   90.00
_cell.angle_gamma   90.00
#
_symmetry.space_group_name_H-M   'P 1'
#
loop_
_entity.id
_entity.type
_entity.pdbx_description
1 polymer ?
#
loop_
_entity_poly.entity_id
_entity_poly.type
_entity_poly.pdbx_seq_one_letter_code
_entity_poly.pdbx_strand_id
1 'polypeptide(L)' 'QHNEVKLRGRKQGIEESTLEYYYGVLDLCRRVDPHMAEATKLAHLWQGLRPSVLEKLWSLKPTN' A
#
# COMPACT_ATOMS: atom_id res chain seq x y z
N GLN A 1 -3.51 -12.18 12.31
CA GLN A 1 -2.89 -13.13 11.36
C GLN A 1 -3.42 -13.10 9.92
N HIS A 2 -4.69 -13.44 9.62
CA HIS A 2 -5.17 -13.47 8.22
C HIS A 2 -5.06 -12.10 7.49
N ASN A 3 -5.45 -11.01 8.16
CA ASN A 3 -5.33 -9.66 7.58
C ASN A 3 -3.87 -9.21 7.41
N GLU A 4 -2.95 -9.62 8.30
CA GLU A 4 -1.53 -9.29 8.16
C GLU A 4 -0.91 -9.98 6.95
N VAL A 5 -1.25 -11.25 6.71
CA VAL A 5 -0.79 -12.00 5.52
C VAL A 5 -1.34 -11.35 4.25
N LYS A 6 -2.64 -10.99 4.25
CA LYS A 6 -3.25 -10.24 3.15
C LYS A 6 -2.57 -8.91 2.91
N LEU A 7 -2.28 -8.14 3.96
CA LEU A 7 -1.60 -6.84 3.86
C LEU A 7 -0.19 -6.98 3.29
N ARG A 8 0.60 -7.95 3.79
CA ARG A 8 1.96 -8.23 3.27
C ARG A 8 1.96 -8.68 1.80
N GLY A 9 0.95 -9.45 1.40
CA GLY A 9 0.78 -9.94 0.03
C GLY A 9 0.06 -8.97 -0.92
N ARG A 10 -0.38 -7.80 -0.45
CA ARG A 10 -1.24 -6.91 -1.22
C ARG A 10 -0.48 -6.25 -2.37
N LYS A 11 -0.87 -6.55 -3.61
CA LYS A 11 -0.37 -5.94 -4.85
C LYS A 11 -1.52 -5.27 -5.59
N GLN A 12 -1.26 -4.13 -6.23
CA GLN A 12 -2.24 -3.43 -7.07
C GLN A 12 -2.57 -4.31 -8.29
N GLY A 13 -3.86 -4.60 -8.47
CA GLY A 13 -4.35 -5.40 -9.60
C GLY A 13 -4.14 -4.69 -10.94
N ILE A 14 -4.15 -5.40 -12.07
CA ILE A 14 -3.92 -4.79 -13.40
C ILE A 14 -5.06 -3.84 -13.83
N GLU A 15 -6.30 -4.17 -13.46
CA GLU A 15 -7.50 -3.35 -13.73
C GLU A 15 -7.85 -2.43 -12.57
N GLU A 16 -7.19 -2.60 -11.42
CA GLU A 16 -7.46 -1.81 -10.21
C GLU A 16 -6.88 -0.40 -10.35
N SER A 17 -7.71 0.61 -10.08
CA SER A 17 -7.25 1.99 -10.03
C SER A 17 -6.32 2.21 -8.83
N THR A 18 -5.41 3.18 -8.94
CA THR A 18 -4.51 3.52 -7.82
C THR A 18 -5.28 3.96 -6.58
N LEU A 19 -6.45 4.60 -6.75
CA LEU A 19 -7.28 5.06 -5.65
C LEU A 19 -7.95 3.90 -4.89
N GLU A 20 -8.49 2.91 -5.62
CA GLU A 20 -9.06 1.69 -5.01
C GLU A 20 -7.98 0.90 -4.27
N TYR A 21 -6.81 0.75 -4.89
CA TYR A 21 -5.66 0.12 -4.26
C TYR A 21 -5.27 0.83 -2.95
N TYR A 22 -5.17 2.16 -2.98
CA TYR A 22 -4.82 2.98 -1.83
C TYR A 22 -5.78 2.76 -0.65
N TYR A 23 -7.09 2.90 -0.88
CA TYR A 23 -8.09 2.70 0.18
C TYR A 23 -8.15 1.25 0.65
N GLY A 24 -7.94 0.27 -0.25
CA GLY A 24 -7.86 -1.13 0.11
C GLY A 24 -6.69 -1.45 1.05
N VAL A 25 -5.52 -0.84 0.83
CA VAL A 25 -4.37 -0.98 1.75
C VAL A 25 -4.66 -0.30 3.08
N LEU A 26 -5.21 0.92 3.08
CA LEU A 26 -5.54 1.63 4.33
C LEU A 26 -6.56 0.87 5.18
N ASP A 27 -7.60 0.30 4.57
CA ASP A 27 -8.58 -0.51 5.28
C ASP A 27 -7.94 -1.78 5.86
N LEU A 28 -7.04 -2.43 5.13
CA LEU A 28 -6.27 -3.57 5.65
C LEU A 28 -5.35 -3.16 6.82
N CYS A 29 -4.64 -2.04 6.70
CA CYS A 29 -3.81 -1.49 7.79
C CYS A 29 -4.65 -1.28 9.05
N ARG A 30 -5.79 -0.58 8.94
CA ARG A 30 -6.71 -0.33 10.06
C ARG A 30 -7.24 -1.61 10.71
N ARG A 31 -7.51 -2.65 9.91
CA ARG A 31 -7.97 -3.96 10.40
C ARG A 31 -6.88 -4.82 11.04
N VAL A 32 -5.61 -4.56 10.71
CA VAL A 32 -4.45 -5.22 11.34
C VAL A 32 -4.10 -4.51 12.64
N ASP A 33 -3.95 -3.19 12.58
CA ASP A 33 -3.62 -2.34 13.70
C ASP A 33 -4.22 -0.93 13.46
N PRO A 34 -5.24 -0.52 14.24
CA PRO A 34 -5.84 0.81 14.15
C PRO A 34 -4.84 1.95 14.42
N HIS A 35 -3.75 1.67 15.13
CA HIS A 35 -2.72 2.64 15.51
C HIS A 35 -1.44 2.51 14.67
N MET A 36 -1.50 1.79 13.55
CA MET A 36 -0.36 1.61 12.66
C MET A 36 0.22 2.97 12.24
N ALA A 37 1.53 3.13 12.38
CA ALA A 37 2.22 4.37 12.03
C ALA A 37 2.06 4.68 10.53
N GLU A 38 1.91 5.97 10.19
CA GLU A 38 1.76 6.43 8.80
C GLU A 38 2.92 5.97 7.91
N ALA A 39 4.15 5.99 8.41
CA ALA A 39 5.33 5.50 7.68
C ALA A 39 5.21 4.00 7.33
N THR A 40 4.63 3.19 8.21
CA THR A 40 4.40 1.76 7.97
C THR A 40 3.28 1.56 6.94
N LYS A 41 2.20 2.35 7.00
CA LYS A 41 1.14 2.34 5.97
C LYS A 41 1.71 2.67 4.59
N LEU A 42 2.56 3.70 4.52
CA LEU A 42 3.26 4.10 3.30
C LEU A 42 4.13 2.97 2.77
N ALA A 43 4.92 2.31 3.63
CA ALA A 43 5.75 1.18 3.19
C ALA A 43 4.93 0.07 2.51
N HIS A 44 3.75 -0.27 3.06
CA HIS A 44 2.83 -1.23 2.45
C HIS A 44 2.29 -0.76 1.09
N LEU A 45 1.92 0.52 0.97
CA LEU A 45 1.49 1.10 -0.30
C LEU A 45 2.60 0.99 -1.36
N TRP A 46 3.81 1.46 -1.03
CA TRP A 46 4.95 1.43 -1.96
C TRP A 46 5.33 0.01 -2.39
N GLN A 47 5.24 -0.97 -1.49
CA GLN A 47 5.61 -2.36 -1.79
C GLN A 47 4.70 -3.03 -2.82
N GLY A 48 3.44 -2.59 -2.95
CA GLY A 48 2.47 -3.26 -3.82
C GLY A 48 1.99 -2.47 -5.03
N LEU A 49 2.38 -1.21 -5.18
CA LEU A 49 2.11 -0.43 -6.38
C LEU A 49 2.68 -1.08 -7.64
N ARG A 50 1.97 -0.92 -8.77
CA ARG A 50 2.48 -1.38 -10.06
C ARG A 50 3.71 -0.57 -10.48
N PRO A 51 4.69 -1.18 -11.18
CA PRO A 51 5.89 -0.48 -11.66
C PRO A 51 5.57 0.81 -12.45
N SER A 52 4.58 0.78 -13.34
CA SER A 52 4.19 1.95 -14.14
C SER A 52 3.62 3.12 -13.31
N VAL A 53 3.07 2.84 -12.12
CA VAL A 53 2.64 3.87 -11.18
C VAL A 53 3.83 4.35 -10.36
N LEU A 54 4.68 3.43 -9.91
CA LEU A 54 5.92 3.73 -9.18
C LEU A 54 6.84 4.65 -9.98
N GLU A 55 7.03 4.39 -11.28
CA GLU A 55 7.84 5.22 -12.18
C GLU A 55 7.36 6.68 -12.21
N LYS A 56 6.05 6.90 -12.23
CA LYS A 56 5.44 8.25 -12.21
C LYS A 56 5.58 8.94 -10.86
N LEU A 57 5.62 8.16 -9.78
CA LEU A 57 5.71 8.65 -8.40
C LEU A 57 7.14 8.68 -7.87
N TRP A 58 8.13 8.25 -8.65
CA TRP A 58 9.50 8.07 -8.17
C TRP A 58 10.13 9.36 -7.63
N SER A 59 9.79 10.51 -8.23
CA SER A 59 10.20 11.84 -7.76
C SER A 59 9.61 12.24 -6.41
N LEU A 60 8.55 11.56 -5.96
CA LEU A 60 7.84 11.77 -4.70
C LEU A 60 8.15 10.69 -3.66
N LYS A 61 9.05 9.75 -3.98
CA LYS A 61 9.42 8.70 -3.05
C LYS A 61 10.08 9.34 -1.81
N PRO A 62 9.63 9.01 -0.59
CA PRO A 62 10.26 9.49 0.62
C PRO A 62 11.73 9.05 0.63
N THR A 63 12.65 10.00 0.62
CA THR A 63 14.04 9.79 0.99
C THR A 63 14.12 9.90 2.51
N ASN A 64 14.73 8.87 3.13
CA ASN A 64 14.98 8.81 4.57
C ASN A 64 15.56 10.11 5.14
#